data_AF-A0A8J5VJ21-F1
#
_entry.id   AF-A0A8J5VJ21-F1
#
_cell.length_a   1.000
_cell.length_b   1.000
_cell.length_c   1.000
_cell.angle_alpha   90.00
_cell.angle_beta   90.00
_cell.angle_gamma   90.00
#
_symmetry.space_group_name_H-M   'P 1'
#
loop_
_entity.id
_entity.type
_entity.pdbx_description
1 polymer ?
#
loop_
_entity_poly.entity_id
_entity_poly.type
_entity_poly.pdbx_seq_one_letter_code
_entity_poly.pdbx_strand_id
1 'polypeptide(L)'
;MAAAVGGRERLSSSSPGAAPQVDTGKYVRYTPEQVEALERVYTECPKPSSLRRQQLIRECPILSNIEPKQIKVWFQNRRLYG
;
A
#
# COMPACT_ATOMS: atom_id res chain seq x y z
N MET A 1 -11.94 -38.86 -44.60
CA MET A 1 -10.90 -39.22 -43.61
C MET A 1 -11.37 -38.77 -42.24
N ALA A 2 -11.32 -39.69 -41.28
CA ALA A 2 -11.85 -39.57 -39.93
C ALA A 2 -10.81 -39.05 -38.92
N ALA A 3 -11.30 -38.86 -37.68
CA ALA A 3 -10.61 -38.76 -36.38
C ALA A 3 -10.00 -37.40 -36.00
N ALA A 4 -10.01 -36.93 -34.74
CA ALA A 4 -10.65 -37.31 -33.48
C ALA A 4 -10.20 -36.27 -32.41
N VAL A 5 -10.74 -36.41 -31.19
CA VAL A 5 -10.24 -35.94 -29.87
C VAL A 5 -10.39 -34.44 -29.54
N GLY A 6 -10.89 -34.03 -28.38
CA GLY A 6 -11.28 -34.74 -27.17
C GLY A 6 -11.65 -33.72 -26.10
N GLY A 7 -12.77 -33.95 -25.42
CA GLY A 7 -13.13 -33.19 -24.22
C GLY A 7 -12.08 -33.40 -23.13
N ARG A 8 -11.82 -32.35 -22.37
CA ARG A 8 -11.20 -32.46 -21.05
C ARG A 8 -11.86 -31.46 -20.12
N GLU A 9 -12.65 -32.04 -19.24
CA GLU A 9 -13.18 -31.44 -18.04
C GLU A 9 -12.04 -31.28 -17.01
N ARG A 10 -12.32 -30.50 -15.96
CA ARG A 10 -11.61 -30.40 -14.66
C ARG A 10 -10.36 -29.51 -14.72
N LEU A 11 -10.14 -28.58 -13.80
CA LEU A 11 -10.35 -28.66 -12.36
C LEU A 11 -10.48 -27.25 -11.78
N SER A 12 -11.49 -27.06 -10.94
CA SER A 12 -11.59 -25.96 -9.98
C SER A 12 -10.35 -25.98 -9.07
N SER A 13 -9.50 -24.97 -9.14
CA SER A 13 -8.57 -24.66 -8.05
C SER A 13 -9.09 -23.44 -7.29
N SER A 14 -10.07 -23.66 -6.43
CA SER A 14 -10.32 -22.74 -5.31
C SER A 14 -9.07 -22.74 -4.42
N SER A 15 -8.26 -21.69 -4.52
CA SER A 15 -7.33 -21.31 -3.46
C SER A 15 -8.06 -20.35 -2.51
N PRO A 16 -8.26 -20.70 -1.23
CA PRO A 16 -8.72 -19.77 -0.23
C PRO A 16 -7.49 -19.13 0.42
N GLY A 17 -7.19 -17.88 0.10
CA GLY A 17 -6.05 -17.22 0.73
C GLY A 17 -5.50 -16.00 0.01
N ALA A 18 -6.35 -15.04 -0.30
CA ALA A 18 -5.88 -13.68 -0.44
C ALA A 18 -6.90 -12.81 0.29
N ALA A 19 -6.45 -12.23 1.41
CA ALA A 19 -7.11 -11.10 2.06
C ALA A 19 -7.61 -10.12 0.99
N PRO A 20 -8.68 -9.34 1.25
CA PRO A 20 -9.11 -8.32 0.31
C PRO A 20 -7.92 -7.39 0.08
N GLN A 21 -7.25 -7.60 -1.05
CA GLN A 21 -6.35 -6.65 -1.66
C GLN A 21 -7.30 -5.55 -2.10
N VAL A 22 -7.68 -4.72 -1.13
CA VAL A 22 -8.34 -3.46 -1.40
C VAL A 22 -7.52 -2.83 -2.50
N ASP A 23 -8.15 -2.63 -3.65
CA ASP A 23 -7.58 -1.93 -4.79
C ASP A 23 -7.36 -0.46 -4.38
N THR A 24 -6.43 -0.26 -3.45
CA THR A 24 -6.00 0.97 -2.78
C THR A 24 -5.13 1.83 -3.70
N GLY A 25 -5.07 1.51 -4.99
CA GLY A 25 -4.30 2.25 -5.98
C GLY A 25 -4.83 3.66 -6.28
N LYS A 26 -6.03 4.02 -5.79
CA LYS A 26 -6.68 5.31 -6.13
C LYS A 26 -6.64 6.32 -4.97
N TYR A 27 -6.95 5.91 -3.74
CA TYR A 27 -6.91 6.77 -2.55
C TYR A 27 -6.63 5.94 -1.28
N VAL A 28 -5.60 6.32 -0.52
CA VAL A 28 -5.35 5.80 0.82
C VAL A 28 -6.13 6.63 1.83
N ARG A 29 -6.93 5.97 2.67
CA ARG A 29 -7.57 6.57 3.83
C ARG A 29 -6.73 6.24 5.06
N TYR A 30 -6.02 7.23 5.60
CA TYR A 30 -5.16 7.06 6.76
C TYR A 30 -5.98 6.98 8.06
N THR A 31 -5.63 6.08 8.96
CA THR A 31 -6.18 6.07 10.33
C THR A 31 -5.60 7.23 11.13
N PRO A 32 -6.27 7.71 12.21
CA PRO A 32 -5.73 8.80 13.04
C PRO A 32 -4.33 8.47 13.59
N GLU A 33 -4.08 7.22 13.98
CA GLU A 33 -2.76 6.76 14.45
C GLU A 33 -1.69 6.86 13.36
N GLN A 34 -2.03 6.52 12.11
CA GLN A 34 -1.10 6.68 10.98
C GLN A 34 -0.81 8.15 10.68
N VAL A 35 -1.83 9.01 10.76
CA VAL A 35 -1.68 10.46 10.57
C VAL A 35 -0.80 11.06 11.67
N GLU A 36 -1.02 10.69 12.94
CA GLU A 36 -0.22 11.16 14.07
C GLU A 36 1.26 10.78 13.92
N ALA A 37 1.55 9.54 13.51
CA ALA A 37 2.93 9.11 13.24
C ALA A 37 3.59 9.91 12.09
N LEU A 38 2.84 10.20 11.02
CA LEU A 38 3.32 11.02 9.91
C LEU A 38 3.51 12.49 10.33
N GLU A 39 2.62 13.04 11.15
CA GLU A 39 2.73 14.40 11.70
C GLU A 39 3.93 14.55 12.64
N ARG A 40 4.20 13.56 13.48
CA ARG A 40 5.38 13.56 14.35
C ARG A 40 6.68 13.67 13.55
N VAL A 41 6.78 12.95 12.44
CA VAL A 41 7.95 13.09 11.55
C VAL A 41 7.93 14.42 10.78
N TYR A 42 6.75 14.96 10.46
CA TYR A 42 6.63 16.26 9.82
C TYR A 42 7.16 17.41 10.68
N THR A 43 6.89 17.39 11.99
CA THR A 43 7.39 18.42 12.92
C THR A 43 8.90 18.36 13.09
N GLU A 44 9.48 17.16 13.09
CA GLU A 44 10.94 16.96 13.17
C GLU A 44 11.66 17.33 11.87
N CYS A 45 11.09 16.95 10.72
CA CYS A 45 11.67 17.24 9.42
C CYS A 45 10.58 17.41 8.36
N PRO A 46 10.26 18.66 7.95
CA PRO A 46 9.22 18.91 6.96
C PRO A 46 9.58 18.34 5.58
N LYS A 47 10.86 18.01 5.33
CA LYS A 47 11.38 17.41 4.09
C LYS A 47 12.08 16.07 4.36
N PRO A 48 11.33 14.99 4.67
CA PRO A 48 11.95 13.70 4.91
C PRO A 48 12.64 13.20 3.64
N SER A 49 13.90 12.78 3.79
CA SER A 49 14.68 12.14 2.73
C SER A 49 14.08 10.79 2.34
N SER A 50 14.52 10.21 1.22
CA SER A 50 14.06 8.87 0.82
C SER A 50 14.34 7.81 1.88
N LEU A 51 15.50 7.91 2.55
CA LEU A 51 15.87 7.01 3.64
C LEU A 51 14.91 7.15 4.83
N ARG A 52 14.57 8.38 5.25
CA ARG A 52 13.66 8.60 6.39
C ARG A 52 12.25 8.06 6.11
N ARG A 53 11.78 8.17 4.86
CA ARG A 53 10.51 7.56 4.44
C ARG A 53 10.52 6.03 4.52
N GLN A 54 11.63 5.38 4.17
CA GLN A 54 11.76 3.92 4.30
C GLN A 54 11.88 3.49 5.76
N GLN A 55 12.59 4.26 6.59
CA GLN A 55 12.67 4.00 8.03
C GLN A 55 11.28 4.08 8.68
N LEU A 56 10.47 5.09 8.35
CA LEU A 56 9.08 5.22 8.84
C LEU A 56 8.25 3.94 8.65
N ILE A 57 8.32 3.31 7.48
CA ILE A 57 7.59 2.06 7.20
C ILE A 57 8.12 0.89 8.05
N ARG A 58 9.42 0.89 8.38
CA ARG A 58 10.08 -0.14 9.20
C ARG A 58 9.91 0.08 10.70
N GLU A 59 9.95 1.33 11.15
CA GLU A 59 9.85 1.76 12.55
C GLU A 59 8.38 1.77 13.01
N CYS A 60 7.45 2.11 12.12
CA CYS A 60 6.03 2.17 12.41
C CYS A 60 5.30 1.03 11.68
N PRO A 61 5.00 -0.11 12.34
CA PRO A 61 4.27 -1.22 11.70
C PRO A 61 2.88 -0.79 11.20
N ILE A 62 2.27 0.23 11.82
CA ILE A 62 1.01 0.83 11.35
C ILE A 62 1.14 1.47 9.95
N LEU A 63 2.34 1.88 9.55
CA LEU A 63 2.62 2.42 8.21
C LEU A 63 3.12 1.34 7.23
N SER A 64 3.27 0.08 7.68
CA SER A 64 3.76 -1.02 6.83
C SER A 64 2.88 -1.29 5.61
N ASN A 65 1.59 -0.94 5.69
CA ASN A 65 0.63 -1.09 4.60
C ASN A 65 0.55 0.16 3.69
N ILE A 66 1.40 1.16 3.91
CA ILE A 66 1.43 2.41 3.13
C ILE A 66 2.64 2.40 2.21
N GLU A 67 2.41 2.61 0.92
CA GLU A 67 3.49 2.68 -0.04
C GLU A 67 4.39 3.92 0.16
N PRO A 68 5.71 3.83 -0.13
CA PRO A 68 6.64 4.96 -0.04
C PRO A 68 6.23 6.18 -0.89
N LYS A 69 5.49 5.93 -1.98
CA LYS A 69 4.91 6.95 -2.86
C LYS A 69 3.77 7.70 -2.17
N GLN A 70 2.91 7.01 -1.43
CA GLN A 70 1.81 7.60 -0.68
C GLN A 70 2.34 8.50 0.44
N ILE A 71 3.36 8.04 1.16
CA ILE A 71 4.08 8.87 2.14
C ILE A 71 4.64 10.13 1.48
N LYS A 72 5.26 10.02 0.30
CA LYS A 72 5.77 11.19 -0.46
C LYS A 72 4.66 12.21 -0.72
N VAL A 73 3.52 11.74 -1.24
CA VAL A 73 2.37 12.59 -1.59
C VAL A 73 1.78 13.22 -0.34
N TRP A 74 1.65 12.48 0.76
CA TRP A 74 1.15 13.01 2.04
C TRP A 74 2.00 14.18 2.52
N PHE A 75 3.33 14.02 2.54
CA PHE A 75 4.25 15.10 2.91
C PHE A 75 4.22 16.28 1.94
N GLN A 76 3.93 16.04 0.66
CA GLN A 76 3.79 17.11 -0.33
C GLN A 76 2.49 17.89 -0.12
N ASN A 77 1.36 17.21 0.09
CA ASN A 77 0.07 17.82 0.38
C ASN A 77 0.10 18.61 1.69
N ARG A 78 0.76 18.07 2.72
CA ARG A 78 0.90 18.77 4.01
C ARG A 78 1.56 20.14 3.91
N ARG A 79 2.55 20.30 3.02
CA ARG A 79 3.23 21.60 2.79
C ARG A 79 2.44 22.56 1.93
N LEU A 80 1.51 22.05 1.13
CA LEU A 80 0.72 22.87 0.20
C LEU A 80 -0.51 23.48 0.88
N TYR A 81 -1.01 22.85 1.95
CA TYR A 81 -2.23 23.26 2.66
C TYR A 81 -2.02 23.65 4.13
N GLY A 82 -0.81 23.47 4.68
CA GLY A 82 -0.44 23.86 6.04
C GLY A 82 0.75 24.82 6.02
#